data_AF-A0A8X7SVD5-F1
#
_entry.id   AF-A0A8X7SVD5-F1
#
_cell.length_a   1.000
_cell.length_b   1.000
_cell.length_c   1.000
_cell.angle_alpha   90.00
_cell.angle_beta   90.00
_cell.angle_gamma   90.00
#
_symmetry.space_group_name_H-M   'P 1'
#
loop_
_entity.id
_entity.type
_entity.pdbx_description
1 polymer ?
#
loop_
_entity_poly.entity_id
_entity_poly.type
_entity_poly.pdbx_seq_one_letter_code
_entity_poly.pdbx_strand_id
1 'polypeptide(L)'
;MSTEYRLRYAYQLCCGVQHLFKHGFCHGDLGLRNVLIAGSPPNDRVMVMDFEPVEGYHNKNGPTAPEVGGYWVVFTDERDGSTMYAHCDGEPVWEGGTIFVDWESIPEALERLMICNIGSMFSALLNVRVVFSWGPNRMHRDIQLKQDVVVGADPICDAWEASLPVDVRELTQRCCAYDPRERPLLDDVVEQLKKYVDSP
;
A
#
# COMPACT_ATOMS: atom_id res chain seq x y z
N MET A 1 14.69 -14.71 -5.84
CA MET A 1 14.01 -14.67 -4.52
C MET A 1 12.76 -15.52 -4.63
N SER A 2 12.63 -16.56 -3.79
CA SER A 2 11.47 -17.47 -3.81
C SER A 2 10.19 -16.75 -3.40
N THR A 3 9.03 -17.32 -3.75
CA THR A 3 7.71 -16.84 -3.31
C THR A 3 7.62 -16.72 -1.79
N GLU A 4 8.04 -17.76 -1.08
CA GLU A 4 8.07 -17.79 0.39
C GLU A 4 8.91 -16.64 0.98
N TYR A 5 10.10 -16.40 0.42
CA TYR A 5 10.95 -15.31 0.89
C TYR A 5 10.29 -13.94 0.65
N ARG A 6 9.64 -13.73 -0.50
CA ARG A 6 8.93 -12.47 -0.79
C ARG A 6 7.73 -12.26 0.15
N LEU A 7 7.01 -13.33 0.48
CA LEU A 7 5.88 -13.28 1.41
C LEU A 7 6.33 -12.99 2.84
N ARG A 8 7.41 -13.64 3.31
CA ARG A 8 8.05 -13.31 4.59
C ARG A 8 8.50 -11.86 4.64
N TYR A 9 9.09 -11.35 3.55
CA TYR A 9 9.50 -9.95 3.46
C TYR A 9 8.29 -9.01 3.56
N ALA A 10 7.22 -9.28 2.79
CA ALA A 10 5.98 -8.49 2.82
C ALA A 10 5.38 -8.44 4.24
N TYR A 11 5.34 -9.59 4.92
CA TYR A 11 4.90 -9.69 6.30
C TYR A 11 5.75 -8.83 7.25
N GLN A 12 7.07 -9.00 7.24
CA GLN A 12 7.97 -8.25 8.13
C GLN A 12 7.92 -6.74 7.86
N LEU A 13 7.79 -6.33 6.59
CA LEU A 13 7.55 -4.93 6.22
C LEU A 13 6.28 -4.40 6.90
N CYS A 14 5.16 -5.11 6.78
CA CYS A 14 3.90 -4.69 7.38
C CYS A 14 3.97 -4.66 8.91
N CYS A 15 4.65 -5.61 9.55
CA CYS A 15 4.89 -5.56 11.00
C CYS A 15 5.71 -4.31 11.40
N GLY A 16 6.72 -3.94 10.61
CA GLY A 16 7.49 -2.72 10.83
C GLY A 16 6.64 -1.47 10.72
N VAL A 17 5.83 -1.35 9.67
CA VAL A 17 4.92 -0.20 9.48
C VAL A 17 3.84 -0.18 10.56
N GLN A 18 3.31 -1.33 10.96
CA GLN A 18 2.32 -1.46 12.04
C GLN A 18 2.90 -0.98 13.37
N HIS A 19 4.16 -1.30 13.64
CA HIS A 19 4.85 -0.80 14.82
C HIS A 19 4.93 0.73 14.80
N LEU A 20 5.25 1.36 13.67
CA LEU A 20 5.28 2.82 13.55
C LEU A 20 3.92 3.44 13.85
N PHE A 21 2.85 2.94 13.21
CA PHE A 21 1.49 3.43 13.41
C PHE A 21 1.04 3.32 14.86
N LYS A 22 1.29 2.19 15.52
CA LYS A 22 0.96 1.98 16.95
C LYS A 22 1.67 2.95 17.89
N HIS A 23 2.75 3.58 17.45
CA HIS A 23 3.49 4.60 18.20
C HIS A 23 3.25 6.02 17.68
N GLY A 24 2.24 6.22 16.83
CA GLY A 24 1.86 7.55 16.34
C GLY A 24 2.73 8.08 15.20
N PHE A 25 3.48 7.22 14.50
CA PHE A 25 4.31 7.60 13.36
C PHE A 25 3.71 7.13 12.04
N CYS A 26 3.48 8.08 11.13
CA CYS A 26 3.16 7.83 9.73
C CYS A 26 4.39 8.10 8.86
N HIS A 27 4.77 7.15 8.01
CA HIS A 27 5.97 7.28 7.18
C HIS A 27 5.66 8.00 5.87
N GLY A 28 5.90 9.31 5.80
CA GLY A 28 5.49 10.14 4.65
C GLY A 28 6.14 9.82 3.31
N ASP A 29 7.31 9.17 3.32
CA ASP A 29 8.05 8.76 2.12
C ASP A 29 8.26 7.23 2.09
N LEU A 30 7.21 6.44 2.34
CA LEU A 30 7.33 4.98 2.37
C LEU A 30 7.53 4.42 0.96
N GLY A 31 8.50 3.52 0.80
CA GLY A 31 8.76 2.82 -0.45
C GLY A 31 9.91 1.82 -0.32
N LEU A 32 10.05 0.90 -1.27
CA LEU A 32 11.04 -0.19 -1.18
C LEU A 32 12.50 0.29 -1.05
N ARG A 33 12.80 1.52 -1.49
CA ARG A 33 14.13 2.12 -1.30
C ARG A 33 14.44 2.52 0.14
N ASN A 34 13.41 2.71 0.97
CA ASN A 34 13.48 3.05 2.39
C ASN A 34 13.25 1.80 3.26
N VAL A 35 13.53 0.63 2.68
CA VAL A 35 13.44 -0.66 3.36
C VAL A 35 14.72 -1.44 3.06
N LEU A 36 15.35 -1.97 4.10
CA LEU A 36 16.60 -2.73 3.99
C LEU A 36 16.46 -4.10 4.64
N ILE A 37 17.27 -5.05 4.15
CA ILE A 37 17.45 -6.34 4.81
C ILE A 37 18.72 -6.25 5.65
N ALA A 38 18.58 -6.41 6.96
CA ALA A 38 19.68 -6.49 7.90
C ALA A 38 19.97 -7.94 8.28
N GLY A 39 21.24 -8.32 8.33
CA GLY A 39 21.68 -9.67 8.72
C GLY A 39 21.77 -10.65 7.55
N SER A 40 21.77 -11.95 7.87
CA SER A 40 21.83 -13.04 6.88
C SER A 40 20.86 -14.16 7.29
N PRO A 41 20.31 -14.92 6.32
CA PRO A 41 19.43 -16.04 6.62
C PRO A 41 20.06 -17.02 7.63
N PRO A 42 19.28 -17.59 8.57
CA PRO A 42 17.83 -17.42 8.74
C PRO A 42 17.44 -16.18 9.60
N ASN A 43 18.41 -15.41 10.07
CA ASN A 43 18.20 -14.31 11.03
C ASN A 43 18.06 -12.93 10.37
N ASP A 44 17.91 -12.89 9.05
CA ASP A 44 17.71 -11.65 8.32
C ASP A 44 16.36 -11.01 8.67
N ARG A 45 16.35 -9.68 8.74
CA ARG A 45 15.20 -8.88 9.14
C ARG A 45 15.00 -7.72 8.20
N VAL A 46 13.74 -7.45 7.87
CA VAL A 46 13.34 -6.23 7.18
C VAL A 46 13.32 -5.07 8.18
N MET A 47 13.95 -3.95 7.82
CA MET A 47 13.93 -2.71 8.59
C MET A 47 13.43 -1.56 7.72
N VAL A 48 12.52 -0.75 8.26
CA VAL A 48 12.10 0.54 7.68
C VAL A 48 13.09 1.61 8.13
N MET A 49 13.54 2.46 7.22
CA MET A 49 14.53 3.51 7.47
C MET A 49 14.06 4.84 6.89
N ASP A 50 14.86 5.89 7.10
CA ASP A 50 14.66 7.20 6.46
C ASP A 50 13.37 7.90 6.93
N PHE A 51 13.38 8.23 8.22
CA PHE A 51 12.32 8.94 8.95
C PHE A 51 12.47 10.45 8.89
N GLU A 52 13.16 10.97 7.88
CA GLU A 52 13.25 12.42 7.70
C GLU A 52 11.83 12.99 7.50
N PRO A 53 11.48 14.10 8.18
CA PRO A 53 10.19 14.74 7.97
C PRO A 53 10.09 15.19 6.51
N VAL A 54 9.16 14.61 5.77
CA VAL A 54 8.79 15.07 4.44
C VAL A 54 7.55 15.93 4.53
N GLU A 55 7.61 17.09 3.88
CA GLU A 55 6.49 18.05 3.86
C GLU A 55 5.29 17.54 3.07
N GLY A 56 5.45 16.52 2.22
CA GLY A 56 4.38 16.02 1.38
C GLY A 56 4.35 14.51 1.17
N TYR A 57 3.20 14.04 0.73
CA TYR A 57 2.94 12.64 0.39
C TYR A 57 3.72 12.20 -0.85
N HIS A 58 4.33 11.01 -0.73
CA HIS A 58 4.99 10.35 -1.85
C HIS A 58 4.64 8.85 -1.89
N ASN A 59 4.08 8.40 -3.03
CA ASN A 59 3.99 6.98 -3.36
C ASN A 59 5.09 6.59 -4.34
N LYS A 60 6.22 6.11 -3.84
CA LYS A 60 7.41 5.87 -4.68
C LYS A 60 7.29 4.68 -5.59
N ASN A 61 6.42 3.76 -5.21
CA ASN A 61 6.28 2.49 -5.88
C ASN A 61 5.05 2.47 -6.79
N GLY A 62 4.20 3.48 -6.80
CA GLY A 62 2.97 3.54 -7.59
C GLY A 62 2.45 4.96 -7.84
N PRO A 63 1.22 5.10 -8.33
CA PRO A 63 0.63 6.40 -8.60
C PRO A 63 0.21 7.14 -7.32
N THR A 64 0.00 8.45 -7.43
CA THR A 64 -0.59 9.27 -6.36
C THR A 64 -1.93 8.71 -5.90
N ALA A 65 -2.16 8.53 -4.60
CA ALA A 65 -3.45 8.06 -4.11
C ALA A 65 -4.60 9.04 -4.45
N PRO A 66 -5.83 8.55 -4.70
CA PRO A 66 -6.96 9.40 -5.09
C PRO A 66 -7.27 10.53 -4.11
N GLU A 67 -7.19 10.27 -2.80
CA GLU A 67 -7.40 11.29 -1.78
C GLU A 67 -6.35 12.42 -1.83
N VAL A 68 -5.11 12.10 -2.18
CA VAL A 68 -4.04 13.10 -2.35
C VAL A 68 -4.28 13.93 -3.61
N GLY A 69 -4.89 13.32 -4.62
CA GLY A 69 -5.37 14.01 -5.80
C GLY A 69 -6.61 14.89 -5.56
N GLY A 70 -7.23 14.85 -4.38
CA GLY A 70 -8.42 15.64 -4.04
C GLY A 70 -9.75 14.98 -4.40
N TYR A 71 -9.75 13.69 -4.74
CA TYR A 71 -10.98 12.98 -5.13
C TYR A 71 -11.83 12.53 -3.94
N TRP A 72 -11.29 12.61 -2.72
CA TRP A 72 -11.97 12.19 -1.50
C TRP A 72 -11.79 13.24 -0.42
N VAL A 73 -12.91 13.67 0.15
CA VAL A 73 -12.96 14.49 1.36
C VAL A 73 -13.16 13.56 2.54
N VAL A 74 -12.30 13.71 3.55
CA VAL A 74 -12.31 12.85 4.75
C VAL A 74 -12.49 13.71 5.98
N PHE A 75 -13.37 13.29 6.88
CA PHE A 75 -13.70 14.00 8.10
C PHE A 75 -14.18 13.04 9.18
N THR A 76 -14.23 13.50 10.42
CA THR A 76 -14.78 12.74 11.55
C THR A 76 -16.26 13.10 11.75
N ASP A 77 -17.15 12.11 11.90
CA ASP A 77 -18.54 12.35 12.28
C ASP A 77 -18.61 12.89 13.72
N GLU A 78 -19.21 14.06 13.91
CA GLU A 78 -19.30 14.72 15.21
C GLU A 78 -20.10 13.94 16.25
N ARG A 79 -20.94 12.98 15.83
CA ARG A 79 -21.86 12.26 16.73
C ARG A 79 -21.22 11.03 17.37
N ASP A 80 -20.43 10.29 16.60
CA ASP A 80 -19.86 9.01 17.04
C ASP A 80 -18.34 8.91 16.87
N GLY A 81 -17.70 9.93 16.29
CA GLY A 81 -16.26 9.97 16.09
C GLY A 81 -15.77 9.06 14.96
N SER A 82 -16.66 8.50 14.15
CA SER A 82 -16.28 7.62 13.04
C SER A 82 -15.66 8.38 11.86
N THR A 83 -14.79 7.71 11.11
CA THR A 83 -14.19 8.27 9.90
C THR A 83 -15.18 8.21 8.74
N MET A 84 -15.43 9.35 8.11
CA MET A 84 -16.35 9.48 6.99
C MET A 84 -15.59 9.85 5.72
N TYR A 85 -16.01 9.24 4.60
CA TYR A 85 -15.45 9.49 3.27
C TYR A 85 -16.56 9.98 2.33
N ALA A 86 -16.34 11.16 1.75
CA ALA A 86 -17.19 11.70 0.70
C ALA A 86 -16.38 11.82 -0.59
N HIS A 87 -16.96 11.38 -1.70
CA HIS A 87 -16.36 11.59 -3.01
C HIS A 87 -16.49 13.07 -3.42
N CYS A 88 -15.46 13.62 -4.05
CA CYS A 88 -15.49 14.98 -4.55
C CYS A 88 -16.24 15.05 -5.88
N ASP A 89 -17.44 15.62 -5.86
CA ASP A 89 -18.26 15.86 -7.06
C ASP A 89 -17.77 17.07 -7.89
N GLY A 90 -16.86 17.88 -7.33
CA GLY A 90 -16.31 19.08 -7.94
C GLY A 90 -14.98 18.87 -8.64
N GLU A 91 -14.27 19.97 -8.92
CA GLU A 91 -12.89 19.92 -9.43
C GLU A 91 -11.95 19.51 -8.27
N PRO A 92 -11.23 18.39 -8.40
CA PRO A 92 -10.37 17.87 -7.34
C PRO A 92 -9.14 18.78 -7.15
N VAL A 93 -8.75 18.99 -5.89
CA VAL A 93 -7.61 19.84 -5.50
C VAL A 93 -6.50 18.98 -4.91
N TRP A 94 -5.26 19.24 -5.29
CA TRP A 94 -4.12 18.50 -4.76
C TRP A 94 -3.93 18.77 -3.26
N GLU A 95 -3.99 17.73 -2.43
CA GLU A 95 -3.86 17.79 -0.97
C GLU A 95 -2.49 17.31 -0.47
N GLY A 96 -1.63 16.81 -1.36
CA GLY A 96 -0.41 16.09 -0.96
C GLY A 96 0.62 16.91 -0.18
N GLY A 97 0.53 18.24 -0.15
CA GLY A 97 1.44 19.09 0.61
C GLY A 97 1.05 19.28 2.08
N THR A 98 -0.15 18.89 2.48
CA THR A 98 -0.67 19.12 3.86
C THR A 98 -1.41 17.92 4.43
N ILE A 99 -1.76 16.92 3.61
CA ILE A 99 -2.63 15.80 3.99
C ILE A 99 -2.24 15.09 5.30
N PHE A 100 -0.94 14.97 5.62
CA PHE A 100 -0.51 14.34 6.87
C PHE A 100 -0.85 15.18 8.10
N VAL A 101 -0.77 16.51 7.99
CA VAL A 101 -1.14 17.47 9.04
C VAL A 101 -2.65 17.55 9.14
N ASP A 102 -3.34 17.69 8.00
CA ASP A 102 -4.80 17.84 7.97
C ASP A 102 -5.51 16.63 8.56
N TRP A 103 -4.93 15.43 8.43
CA TRP A 103 -5.50 14.17 8.91
C TRP A 103 -4.85 13.64 10.19
N GLU A 104 -4.06 14.44 10.90
CA GLU A 104 -3.40 14.01 12.16
C GLU A 104 -4.40 13.49 13.20
N SER A 105 -5.63 14.02 13.17
CA SER A 105 -6.73 13.66 14.05
C SER A 105 -7.65 12.56 13.50
N ILE A 106 -7.34 12.00 12.33
CA ILE A 106 -8.12 10.97 11.64
C ILE A 106 -7.23 9.75 11.33
N PRO A 107 -6.83 8.95 12.35
CA PRO A 107 -5.83 7.90 12.18
C PRO A 107 -6.16 6.85 11.12
N GLU A 108 -7.44 6.48 11.00
CA GLU A 108 -7.89 5.50 9.98
C GLU A 108 -7.64 6.00 8.56
N ALA A 109 -7.80 7.31 8.32
CA ALA A 109 -7.56 7.91 7.02
C ALA A 109 -6.07 7.87 6.64
N LEU A 110 -5.21 8.22 7.61
CA LEU A 110 -3.75 8.10 7.46
C LEU A 110 -3.34 6.65 7.22
N GLU A 111 -3.93 5.70 7.93
CA GLU A 111 -3.65 4.28 7.75
C GLU A 111 -4.03 3.80 6.35
N ARG A 112 -5.24 4.11 5.88
CA ARG A 112 -5.70 3.74 4.52
C ARG A 112 -4.90 4.41 3.42
N LEU A 113 -4.41 5.62 3.64
CA LEU A 113 -3.47 6.31 2.75
C LEU A 113 -2.16 5.50 2.66
N MET A 114 -1.62 5.09 3.80
CA MET A 114 -0.40 4.28 3.85
C MET A 114 -0.58 2.87 3.27
N ILE A 115 -1.77 2.29 3.38
CA ILE A 115 -2.10 1.02 2.75
C ILE A 115 -2.01 1.12 1.22
N CYS A 116 -2.32 2.28 0.62
CA CYS A 116 -2.10 2.50 -0.83
C CYS A 116 -0.61 2.40 -1.21
N ASN A 117 0.27 3.00 -0.40
CA ASN A 117 1.72 2.87 -0.56
C ASN A 117 2.17 1.41 -0.39
N ILE A 118 1.67 0.72 0.63
CA ILE A 118 1.98 -0.70 0.87
C ILE A 118 1.53 -1.56 -0.32
N GLY A 119 0.33 -1.35 -0.87
CA GLY A 119 -0.16 -2.08 -2.05
C GLY A 119 0.76 -1.86 -3.27
N SER A 120 1.23 -0.64 -3.47
CA SER A 120 2.18 -0.31 -4.53
C SER A 120 3.55 -0.99 -4.32
N MET A 121 4.01 -1.06 -3.07
CA MET A 121 5.21 -1.80 -2.69
C MET A 121 5.02 -3.31 -2.88
N PHE A 122 3.87 -3.87 -2.55
CA PHE A 122 3.53 -5.28 -2.76
C PHE A 122 3.54 -5.65 -4.23
N SER A 123 2.93 -4.82 -5.09
CA SER A 123 3.02 -5.01 -6.54
C SER A 123 4.48 -5.18 -6.98
N ALA A 124 5.36 -4.25 -6.57
CA ALA A 124 6.79 -4.32 -6.91
C ALA A 124 7.54 -5.49 -6.25
N LEU A 125 7.30 -5.76 -4.97
CA LEU A 125 7.99 -6.79 -4.19
C LEU A 125 7.58 -8.20 -4.60
N LEU A 126 6.29 -8.43 -4.84
CA LEU A 126 5.72 -9.72 -5.23
C LEU A 126 5.73 -9.90 -6.75
N ASN A 127 6.01 -8.83 -7.50
CA ASN A 127 5.92 -8.80 -8.96
C ASN A 127 4.53 -9.24 -9.44
N VAL A 128 3.50 -8.63 -8.84
CA VAL A 128 2.08 -8.87 -9.15
C VAL A 128 1.55 -7.67 -9.90
N ARG A 129 0.84 -7.93 -11.00
CA ARG A 129 0.14 -6.91 -11.77
C ARG A 129 -1.01 -6.34 -10.95
N VAL A 130 -1.05 -5.02 -10.86
CA VAL A 130 -2.11 -4.28 -10.17
C VAL A 130 -2.71 -3.28 -11.12
N VAL A 131 -4.04 -3.24 -11.16
CA VAL A 131 -4.80 -2.32 -12.00
C VAL A 131 -5.10 -1.05 -11.21
N PHE A 132 -4.66 0.08 -11.76
CA PHE A 132 -4.96 1.43 -11.32
C PHE A 132 -5.81 2.12 -12.40
N SER A 133 -7.07 1.73 -12.51
CA SER A 133 -8.01 2.29 -13.50
C SER A 133 -8.16 3.81 -13.36
N TRP A 134 -7.89 4.35 -12.17
CA TRP A 134 -7.90 5.76 -11.83
C TRP A 134 -6.55 6.48 -11.99
N GLY A 135 -5.44 5.75 -12.16
CA GLY A 135 -4.08 6.34 -12.19
C GLY A 135 -3.75 7.07 -13.51
N PRO A 136 -2.52 7.57 -13.69
CA PRO A 136 -2.12 8.25 -14.91
C PRO A 136 -2.15 7.31 -16.14
N ASN A 137 -2.24 7.88 -17.34
CA ASN A 137 -2.21 7.09 -18.58
C ASN A 137 -0.91 6.32 -18.78
N ARG A 138 0.20 6.83 -18.23
CA ARG A 138 1.50 6.19 -18.24
C ARG A 138 1.87 5.82 -16.81
N MET A 139 1.91 4.53 -16.54
CA MET A 139 2.39 4.02 -15.26
C MET A 139 3.92 3.98 -15.24
N HIS A 140 4.50 4.05 -14.03
CA HIS A 140 5.95 4.03 -13.85
C HIS A 140 6.55 2.63 -13.97
N ARG A 141 5.72 1.58 -13.90
CA ARG A 141 6.15 0.18 -13.87
C ARG A 141 5.25 -0.65 -14.78
N ASP A 142 5.84 -1.61 -15.48
CA ASP A 142 5.11 -2.47 -16.44
C ASP A 142 4.08 -3.39 -15.75
N ILE A 143 4.28 -3.66 -14.45
CA ILE A 143 3.33 -4.40 -13.60
C ILE A 143 2.18 -3.53 -13.08
N GLN A 144 2.15 -2.24 -13.40
CA GLN A 144 1.06 -1.35 -13.02
C GLN A 144 0.27 -1.01 -14.27
N LEU A 145 -1.02 -1.34 -14.25
CA LEU A 145 -1.84 -1.36 -15.45
C LEU A 145 -2.97 -0.34 -15.34
N LYS A 146 -3.36 0.24 -16.48
CA LYS A 146 -4.53 1.13 -16.56
C LYS A 146 -5.83 0.34 -16.75
N GLN A 147 -5.72 -0.88 -17.27
CA GLN A 147 -6.83 -1.75 -17.62
C GLN A 147 -6.51 -3.19 -17.21
N ASP A 148 -7.54 -4.03 -17.22
CA ASP A 148 -7.43 -5.42 -16.80
C ASP A 148 -6.40 -6.22 -17.62
N VAL A 149 -5.81 -7.20 -16.95
CA VAL A 149 -4.88 -8.15 -17.54
C VAL A 149 -5.60 -8.98 -18.59
N VAL A 150 -5.04 -9.04 -19.80
CA VAL A 150 -5.46 -10.02 -20.81
C VAL A 150 -4.67 -11.31 -20.58
N VAL A 151 -5.33 -12.35 -20.07
CA VAL A 151 -4.71 -13.66 -19.84
C VAL A 151 -4.11 -14.21 -21.14
N GLY A 152 -2.87 -14.67 -21.07
CA GLY A 152 -2.10 -15.18 -22.20
C GLY A 152 -1.30 -14.11 -22.96
N ALA A 153 -1.49 -12.82 -22.69
CA ALA A 153 -0.68 -11.75 -23.30
C ALA A 153 0.76 -11.74 -22.78
N ASP A 154 0.98 -12.19 -21.54
CA ASP A 154 2.30 -12.42 -20.95
C ASP A 154 2.31 -13.76 -20.17
N PRO A 155 2.57 -14.89 -20.86
CA PRO A 155 2.54 -16.21 -20.24
C PRO A 155 3.56 -16.39 -19.10
N ILE A 156 4.67 -15.63 -19.11
CA ILE A 156 5.70 -15.72 -18.08
C ILE A 156 5.17 -15.06 -16.79
N CYS A 157 4.61 -13.86 -16.90
CA CYS A 157 3.98 -13.20 -15.76
C CYS A 157 2.74 -13.97 -15.26
N ASP A 158 1.92 -14.52 -16.17
CA ASP A 158 0.76 -15.34 -15.81
C ASP A 158 1.18 -16.56 -14.99
N ALA A 159 2.22 -17.28 -15.42
CA ALA A 159 2.73 -18.44 -14.70
C ALA A 159 3.34 -18.06 -13.34
N TRP A 160 4.04 -16.93 -13.26
CA TRP A 160 4.56 -16.41 -12.00
C TRP A 160 3.44 -16.06 -11.03
N GLU A 161 2.46 -15.28 -11.47
CA GLU A 161 1.33 -14.89 -10.62
C GLU A 161 0.55 -16.11 -10.17
N ALA A 162 0.31 -17.10 -11.03
CA ALA A 162 -0.35 -18.36 -10.68
C ALA A 162 0.38 -19.15 -9.56
N SER A 163 1.69 -18.92 -9.37
CA SER A 163 2.45 -19.51 -8.26
C SER A 163 2.23 -18.82 -6.91
N LEU A 164 1.64 -17.62 -6.91
CA LEU A 164 1.28 -16.88 -5.69
C LEU A 164 -0.11 -17.29 -5.20
N PRO A 165 -0.34 -17.26 -3.88
CA PRO A 165 -1.68 -17.42 -3.32
C PRO A 165 -2.65 -16.38 -3.90
N VAL A 166 -3.84 -16.83 -4.30
CA VAL A 166 -4.87 -15.98 -4.94
C VAL A 166 -5.21 -14.78 -4.08
N ASP A 167 -5.41 -15.02 -2.79
CA ASP A 167 -5.83 -14.03 -1.82
C ASP A 167 -4.73 -12.99 -1.51
N VAL A 168 -3.45 -13.33 -1.71
CA VAL A 168 -2.35 -12.34 -1.66
C VAL A 168 -2.41 -11.39 -2.86
N ARG A 169 -2.74 -11.90 -4.05
CA ARG A 169 -2.91 -11.06 -5.24
C ARG A 169 -4.12 -10.14 -5.07
N GLU A 170 -5.23 -10.68 -4.58
CA GLU A 170 -6.44 -9.90 -4.27
C GLU A 170 -6.19 -8.85 -3.18
N LEU A 171 -5.48 -9.21 -2.11
CA LEU A 171 -5.08 -8.28 -1.06
C LEU A 171 -4.26 -7.13 -1.65
N THR A 172 -3.27 -7.44 -2.49
CA THR A 172 -2.42 -6.44 -3.16
C THR A 172 -3.25 -5.47 -3.99
N GLN A 173 -4.25 -5.97 -4.74
CA GLN A 173 -5.17 -5.13 -5.50
C GLN A 173 -6.06 -4.27 -4.60
N ARG A 174 -6.61 -4.83 -3.52
CA ARG A 174 -7.47 -4.11 -2.56
C ARG A 174 -6.73 -3.01 -1.82
N CYS A 175 -5.45 -3.21 -1.47
CA CYS A 175 -4.63 -2.15 -0.90
C CYS A 175 -4.53 -0.92 -1.83
N CYS A 176 -4.64 -1.12 -3.14
CA CYS A 176 -4.56 -0.08 -4.17
C CYS A 176 -5.95 0.44 -4.64
N ALA A 177 -7.02 0.12 -3.92
CA ALA A 177 -8.38 0.48 -4.32
C ALA A 177 -8.56 2.00 -4.46
N TYR A 178 -9.41 2.38 -5.43
CA TYR A 178 -9.77 3.79 -5.67
C TYR A 178 -10.45 4.39 -4.45
N ASP A 179 -11.44 3.66 -3.92
CA ASP A 179 -12.16 4.02 -2.71
C ASP A 179 -11.31 3.62 -1.50
N PRO A 180 -10.91 4.58 -0.64
CA PRO A 180 -10.12 4.29 0.55
C PRO A 180 -10.78 3.27 1.48
N ARG A 181 -12.13 3.18 1.49
CA ARG A 181 -12.90 2.28 2.34
C ARG A 181 -12.76 0.81 1.95
N GLU A 182 -12.46 0.53 0.68
CA GLU A 182 -12.26 -0.84 0.18
C GLU A 182 -10.90 -1.43 0.60
N ARG A 183 -9.96 -0.55 0.95
CA ARG A 183 -8.63 -0.92 1.43
C ARG A 183 -8.77 -1.60 2.80
N PRO A 184 -8.00 -2.66 3.09
CA PRO A 184 -7.94 -3.23 4.44
C PRO A 184 -7.27 -2.25 5.41
N LEU A 185 -7.44 -2.47 6.72
CA LEU A 185 -6.56 -1.87 7.72
C LEU A 185 -5.29 -2.71 7.86
N LEU A 186 -4.24 -2.13 8.42
CA LEU A 186 -2.92 -2.75 8.51
C LEU A 186 -2.92 -4.01 9.37
N ASP A 187 -3.74 -4.03 10.42
CA ASP A 187 -3.94 -5.24 11.23
C ASP A 187 -4.50 -6.40 10.38
N ASP A 188 -5.45 -6.13 9.48
CA ASP A 188 -6.00 -7.15 8.56
C ASP A 188 -4.94 -7.65 7.57
N VAL A 189 -4.12 -6.74 7.03
CA VAL A 189 -3.02 -7.09 6.11
C VAL A 189 -1.99 -7.99 6.80
N VAL A 190 -1.57 -7.64 8.01
CA VAL A 190 -0.60 -8.40 8.79
C VAL A 190 -1.15 -9.80 9.09
N GLU A 191 -2.39 -9.89 9.56
CA GLU A 191 -3.02 -11.18 9.89
C GLU A 191 -3.16 -12.07 8.65
N GLN A 192 -3.54 -11.50 7.50
CA GLN A 192 -3.65 -12.25 6.27
C GLN A 192 -2.29 -12.78 5.77
N LEU A 193 -1.21 -12.02 5.93
CA LEU A 193 0.12 -12.45 5.50
C LEU A 193 0.77 -13.45 6.45
N LYS A 194 0.47 -13.38 7.75
CA LYS A 194 1.05 -14.20 8.80
C LYS A 194 0.99 -15.71 8.51
N LYS A 195 -0.11 -16.18 7.92
CA LYS A 195 -0.30 -17.60 7.58
C LYS A 195 0.73 -18.18 6.61
N TYR A 196 1.44 -17.34 5.85
CA TYR A 196 2.50 -17.77 4.92
C TYR A 196 3.90 -17.78 5.55
N VAL A 197 4.01 -17.39 6.81
CA VAL A 197 5.26 -17.27 7.53
C VAL A 197 5.31 -18.20 8.74
N ASP A 198 4.15 -18.54 9.28
CA ASP A 198 3.98 -19.50 10.37
C ASP A 198 3.78 -20.96 9.89
N SER A 199 3.83 -21.21 8.58
CA SER A 199 3.77 -22.57 8.00
C SER A 199 5.17 -23.18 7.96
N PRO A 200 5.37 -24.42 8.49
CA PRO A 200 6.67 -25.08 8.58
C PRO A 200 7.26 -25.54 7.24
#